data_AF-A0A521S3S7-F1
#
_entry.id   AF-A0A521S3S7-F1
#
_cell.length_a   1.000
_cell.length_b   1.000
_cell.length_c   1.000
_cell.angle_alpha   90.00
_cell.angle_beta   90.00
_cell.angle_gamma   90.00
#
_symmetry.space_group_name_H-M   'P 1'
#
loop_
_entity.id
_entity.type
_entity.pdbx_description
1 polymer ?
#
loop_
_entity_poly.entity_id
_entity_poly.type
_entity_poly.pdbx_seq_one_letter_code
_entity_poly.pdbx_strand_id
1 'polypeptide(L)'
;MMVSLLIRWVHFVAGIAWIGLLYYFNWVLAPFLKEADAATKRKVIQGLLPRALLWFRWSALLTVVAGGTLLGRVGLNTPLLIGASLGFFMLLNTWLVIWPHQQKVLRLYAESAARGTPLPAVLTLHERVVSAATRVNFYLSFPTLLFMGMSAHFPQF
;
A
#
# COMPACT_ATOMS: atom_id res chain seq x y z
N MET A 1 -18.02 2.43 -24.55
CA MET A 1 -18.70 2.92 -23.32
C MET A 1 -18.64 1.90 -22.17
N MET A 2 -19.16 0.67 -22.34
CA MET A 2 -19.18 -0.36 -21.28
C MET A 2 -17.80 -0.74 -20.73
N VAL A 3 -16.81 -0.99 -21.61
CA VAL A 3 -15.44 -1.36 -21.20
C VAL A 3 -14.79 -0.26 -20.34
N SER A 4 -14.97 1.01 -20.70
CA SER A 4 -14.42 2.13 -19.93
C SER A 4 -15.06 2.23 -18.54
N LEU A 5 -16.37 1.92 -18.41
CA LEU A 5 -17.05 1.89 -17.12
C LEU A 5 -16.51 0.75 -16.24
N LEU A 6 -16.34 -0.45 -16.80
CA LEU A 6 -15.78 -1.59 -16.07
C LEU A 6 -14.36 -1.31 -15.56
N ILE A 7 -13.50 -0.70 -16.39
CA ILE A 7 -12.14 -0.35 -15.97
C ILE A 7 -12.15 0.70 -14.85
N ARG A 8 -13.05 1.70 -14.92
CA ARG A 8 -13.23 2.68 -13.82
C ARG A 8 -13.66 2.00 -12.54
N TRP A 9 -14.59 1.05 -12.63
CA TRP A 9 -15.05 0.29 -11.48
C TRP A 9 -13.92 -0.53 -10.86
N VAL A 10 -13.14 -1.25 -11.68
CA VAL A 10 -11.96 -1.98 -11.24
C VAL A 10 -10.93 -1.06 -10.58
N HIS A 11 -10.61 0.07 -11.20
CA HIS A 11 -9.70 1.08 -10.63
C HIS A 11 -10.18 1.54 -9.25
N PHE A 12 -11.48 1.84 -9.12
CA PHE A 12 -12.06 2.32 -7.88
C PHE A 12 -12.04 1.28 -6.76
N VAL A 13 -12.50 0.05 -7.04
CA VAL A 13 -12.52 -1.04 -6.05
C VAL A 13 -11.10 -1.45 -5.64
N ALA A 14 -10.17 -1.54 -6.60
CA ALA A 14 -8.77 -1.81 -6.30
C ALA A 14 -8.16 -0.68 -5.45
N GLY A 15 -8.50 0.58 -5.75
CA GLY A 15 -8.05 1.75 -5.00
C GLY A 15 -8.55 1.73 -3.56
N ILE A 16 -9.81 1.34 -3.33
CA ILE A 16 -10.36 1.14 -1.98
C ILE A 16 -9.56 0.07 -1.23
N ALA A 17 -9.29 -1.08 -1.84
CA ALA A 17 -8.51 -2.14 -1.19
C ALA A 17 -7.07 -1.67 -0.90
N TRP A 18 -6.43 -0.96 -1.83
CA TRP A 18 -5.07 -0.46 -1.67
C TRP A 18 -4.96 0.55 -0.52
N ILE A 19 -5.72 1.65 -0.59
CA ILE A 19 -5.64 2.73 0.38
C ILE A 19 -6.27 2.31 1.72
N GLY A 20 -7.32 1.48 1.70
CA GLY A 20 -7.91 0.91 2.90
C GLY A 20 -6.91 0.05 3.68
N LEU A 21 -6.17 -0.84 3.02
CA LEU A 21 -5.11 -1.63 3.67
C LEU A 21 -3.94 -0.75 4.14
N LEU A 22 -3.59 0.29 3.39
CA LEU A 22 -2.60 1.27 3.81
C LEU A 22 -2.99 1.95 5.13
N TYR A 23 -4.26 2.31 5.30
CA TYR A 23 -4.78 2.95 6.50
C TYR A 23 -4.84 1.95 7.64
N TYR A 24 -5.31 0.73 7.37
CA TYR A 24 -5.27 -0.38 8.32
C TYR A 24 -3.86 -0.62 8.86
N PHE A 25 -2.83 -0.64 8.01
CA PHE A 25 -1.46 -0.84 8.45
C PHE A 25 -0.94 0.26 9.37
N ASN A 26 -1.26 1.53 9.06
CA ASN A 26 -0.73 2.68 9.80
C ASN A 26 -1.51 2.97 11.09
N TRP A 27 -2.85 2.88 11.06
CA TRP A 27 -3.71 3.27 12.18
C TRP A 27 -4.15 2.12 13.07
N VAL A 28 -4.21 0.89 12.56
CA VAL A 28 -4.75 -0.25 13.33
C VAL A 28 -3.65 -1.24 13.65
N LEU A 29 -3.00 -1.80 12.63
CA LEU A 29 -2.04 -2.88 12.81
C LEU A 29 -0.77 -2.43 13.54
N ALA A 30 -0.15 -1.32 13.11
CA ALA A 30 1.11 -0.88 13.69
C ALA A 30 1.00 -0.49 15.18
N PRO A 31 -0.05 0.25 15.63
CA PRO A 31 -0.28 0.48 17.06
C PRO A 31 -0.54 -0.81 17.84
N PHE A 32 -1.42 -1.68 17.33
CA PHE A 32 -1.72 -2.97 17.97
C PHE A 32 -0.46 -3.83 18.16
N LEU A 33 0.43 -3.88 17.16
CA LEU A 33 1.69 -4.62 17.26
C LEU A 33 2.68 -4.05 18.28
N LYS A 34 2.51 -2.81 18.77
CA LYS A 34 3.35 -2.29 19.87
C LYS A 34 2.91 -2.83 21.22
N GLU A 35 1.60 -3.00 21.40
CA GLU A 35 0.96 -3.42 22.64
C GLU A 35 0.89 -4.94 22.79
N ALA A 36 0.85 -5.68 21.68
CA ALA A 36 0.79 -7.14 21.68
C ALA A 36 2.02 -7.79 22.34
N ASP A 37 1.83 -8.93 22.99
CA ASP A 37 2.91 -9.79 23.47
C ASP A 37 3.64 -10.50 22.30
N ALA A 38 4.78 -11.11 22.60
CA ALA A 38 5.63 -11.74 21.58
C ALA A 38 4.95 -12.91 20.83
N ALA A 39 4.10 -13.69 21.50
CA ALA A 39 3.39 -14.80 20.86
C ALA A 39 2.30 -14.28 19.91
N THR A 40 1.54 -13.27 20.35
CA THR A 40 0.52 -12.61 19.51
C THR A 40 1.15 -11.93 18.29
N LYS A 41 2.23 -11.15 18.47
CA LYS A 41 2.94 -10.53 17.33
C LYS A 41 3.36 -11.56 16.30
N ARG A 42 3.90 -12.70 16.74
CA ARG A 42 4.34 -13.79 15.86
C ARG A 42 3.17 -14.37 15.06
N LYS A 43 2.04 -14.66 15.72
CA LYS A 43 0.82 -15.15 15.06
C LYS A 43 0.29 -14.17 14.01
N VAL A 44 0.30 -12.87 14.31
CA VAL A 44 -0.17 -11.83 13.37
C VAL A 44 0.81 -11.64 12.21
N ILE A 45 2.11 -11.55 12.48
CA ILE A 45 3.12 -11.33 11.45
C ILE A 45 3.24 -12.54 10.51
N GLN A 46 3.11 -13.76 11.00
CA GLN A 46 3.21 -14.96 10.17
C GLN A 46 1.86 -15.40 9.57
N GLY A 47 0.76 -15.18 10.29
CA GLY A 47 -0.56 -15.64 9.88
C GLY A 47 -1.36 -14.60 9.11
N LEU A 48 -1.40 -13.35 9.57
CA LEU A 48 -2.28 -12.31 9.00
C LEU A 48 -1.55 -11.46 7.96
N LEU A 49 -0.38 -10.95 8.32
CA LEU A 49 0.34 -9.95 7.54
C LEU A 49 0.66 -10.38 6.09
N PRO A 50 1.05 -11.65 5.79
CA PRO A 50 1.33 -12.05 4.41
C PRO A 50 0.11 -11.94 3.50
N ARG A 51 -1.09 -12.26 4.02
CA ARG A 51 -2.35 -12.15 3.29
C ARG A 51 -2.70 -10.69 3.03
N ALA A 52 -2.58 -9.84 4.04
CA ALA A 52 -2.82 -8.41 3.90
C ALA A 52 -1.84 -7.76 2.90
N LEU A 53 -0.55 -8.12 2.95
CA LEU A 53 0.47 -7.63 2.02
C LEU A 53 0.25 -8.10 0.58
N LEU A 54 -0.25 -9.33 0.39
CA LEU A 54 -0.62 -9.82 -0.95
C LEU A 54 -1.69 -8.91 -1.55
N TRP A 55 -2.79 -8.70 -0.84
CA TRP A 55 -3.87 -7.82 -1.31
C TRP A 55 -3.36 -6.38 -1.53
N PHE A 56 -2.62 -5.82 -0.59
CA PHE A 56 -2.09 -4.46 -0.68
C PHE A 56 -1.24 -4.23 -1.94
N ARG A 57 -0.31 -5.13 -2.25
CA ARG A 57 0.60 -4.98 -3.40
C ARG A 57 -0.12 -5.12 -4.73
N TRP A 58 -0.99 -6.11 -4.85
CA TRP A 58 -1.67 -6.41 -6.10
C TRP A 58 -2.82 -5.44 -6.35
N SER A 59 -3.53 -4.99 -5.32
CA SER A 59 -4.53 -3.93 -5.48
C SER A 59 -3.88 -2.60 -5.86
N ALA A 60 -2.68 -2.29 -5.33
CA ALA A 60 -1.90 -1.13 -5.76
C ALA A 60 -1.60 -1.18 -7.26
N LEU A 61 -1.04 -2.31 -7.71
CA LEU A 61 -0.70 -2.50 -9.12
C LEU A 61 -1.94 -2.42 -10.01
N LEU A 62 -3.02 -3.10 -9.62
CA LEU A 62 -4.26 -3.10 -10.37
C LEU A 62 -4.88 -1.70 -10.48
N THR A 63 -4.84 -0.92 -9.40
CA THR A 63 -5.32 0.47 -9.39
C THR A 63 -4.56 1.30 -10.41
N VAL A 64 -3.22 1.28 -10.37
CA VAL A 64 -2.39 2.10 -11.27
C VAL A 64 -2.49 1.63 -12.72
N VAL A 65 -2.50 0.33 -12.98
CA VAL A 65 -2.65 -0.21 -14.35
C VAL A 65 -4.02 0.17 -14.92
N ALA A 66 -5.11 -0.05 -14.17
CA ALA A 66 -6.44 0.35 -14.60
C ALA A 66 -6.51 1.87 -14.83
N GLY A 67 -5.92 2.68 -13.94
CA GLY A 67 -5.84 4.13 -14.08
C GLY A 67 -5.07 4.56 -15.34
N GLY A 68 -3.91 3.95 -15.59
CA GLY A 68 -3.10 4.21 -16.79
C GLY A 68 -3.85 3.89 -18.09
N THR A 69 -4.62 2.80 -18.12
CA THR A 69 -5.48 2.49 -19.28
C THR A 69 -6.61 3.51 -19.48
N LEU A 70 -7.07 4.18 -18.41
CA LEU A 70 -8.07 5.24 -18.49
C LEU A 70 -7.47 6.56 -18.94
N LEU A 71 -6.24 6.90 -18.55
CA LEU A 71 -5.55 8.13 -18.97
C LEU A 71 -5.50 8.26 -20.50
N GLY A 72 -5.26 7.17 -21.23
CA GLY A 72 -5.29 7.17 -22.69
C GLY A 72 -6.68 7.27 -23.33
N ARG A 73 -7.75 7.39 -22.52
CA ARG A 73 -9.15 7.39 -22.96
C ARG A 73 -9.97 8.57 -22.43
N VAL A 74 -9.36 9.45 -21.65
CA VAL A 74 -10.02 10.60 -21.01
C VAL A 74 -9.27 11.88 -21.32
N GLY A 75 -9.96 13.02 -21.25
CA GLY A 75 -9.30 14.32 -21.31
C GLY A 75 -8.34 14.49 -20.13
N LEU A 76 -7.08 14.81 -20.41
CA LEU A 76 -6.09 15.09 -19.38
C LEU A 76 -6.33 16.48 -18.78
N ASN A 77 -6.23 16.57 -17.45
CA ASN A 77 -6.25 17.83 -16.72
C ASN A 77 -5.19 17.82 -15.61
N THR A 78 -4.89 18.99 -15.06
CA THR A 78 -3.79 19.16 -14.09
C THR A 78 -3.99 18.32 -12.82
N PRO A 79 -5.17 18.33 -12.15
CA PRO A 79 -5.44 17.49 -10.98
C PRO A 79 -5.27 16.01 -11.28
N LEU A 80 -5.74 15.54 -12.44
CA LEU A 80 -5.58 14.14 -12.83
C LEU A 80 -4.12 13.75 -12.93
N LEU A 81 -3.28 14.59 -13.56
CA LEU A 81 -1.86 14.32 -13.71
C LEU A 81 -1.11 14.34 -12.37
N ILE A 82 -1.45 15.28 -11.48
CA ILE A 82 -0.86 15.34 -10.13
C ILE A 82 -1.25 14.09 -9.34
N GLY A 83 -2.55 13.79 -9.27
CA GLY A 83 -3.05 12.61 -8.56
C GLY A 83 -2.45 11.31 -9.11
N ALA A 84 -2.42 11.15 -10.43
CA ALA A 84 -1.84 9.96 -11.08
C ALA A 84 -0.34 9.80 -10.80
N SER A 85 0.41 10.90 -10.80
CA SER A 85 1.85 10.90 -10.53
C SER A 85 2.16 10.51 -9.08
N LEU A 86 1.41 11.05 -8.12
CA LEU A 86 1.53 10.70 -6.71
C LEU A 86 1.17 9.22 -6.46
N GLY A 87 0.07 8.74 -7.06
CA GLY A 87 -0.31 7.33 -7.01
C GLY A 87 0.77 6.42 -7.62
N PHE A 88 1.34 6.79 -8.76
CA PHE A 88 2.43 6.02 -9.38
C PHE A 88 3.68 5.98 -8.49
N PHE A 89 4.08 7.10 -7.90
CA PHE A 89 5.18 7.15 -6.93
C PHE A 89 4.92 6.24 -5.72
N MET A 90 3.70 6.25 -5.19
CA MET A 90 3.32 5.36 -4.08
C MET A 90 3.37 3.88 -4.47
N LEU A 91 3.04 3.52 -5.72
CA LEU A 91 3.21 2.17 -6.23
C LEU A 91 4.69 1.75 -6.26
N LEU A 92 5.57 2.62 -6.76
CA LEU A 92 7.01 2.37 -6.77
C LEU A 92 7.54 2.16 -5.34
N ASN A 93 7.15 3.02 -4.40
CA ASN A 93 7.52 2.84 -3.00
C ASN A 93 6.98 1.52 -2.42
N THR A 94 5.77 1.10 -2.80
CA THR A 94 5.17 -0.20 -2.41
C THR A 94 6.00 -1.39 -2.88
N TRP A 95 6.38 -1.41 -4.16
CA TRP A 95 7.05 -2.56 -4.77
C TRP A 95 8.56 -2.57 -4.58
N LEU A 96 9.21 -1.39 -4.56
CA LEU A 96 10.67 -1.27 -4.52
C LEU A 96 11.22 -1.10 -3.11
N VAL A 97 10.44 -0.56 -2.16
CA VAL A 97 10.91 -0.28 -0.78
C VAL A 97 10.16 -1.12 0.25
N ILE A 98 8.82 -0.98 0.31
CA ILE A 98 8.00 -1.64 1.33
C ILE A 98 8.11 -3.16 1.20
N TRP A 99 7.89 -3.69 -0.01
CA TRP A 99 7.84 -5.15 -0.21
C TRP A 99 9.16 -5.87 0.09
N PRO A 100 10.33 -5.46 -0.45
CA PRO A 100 11.58 -6.18 -0.17
C PRO A 100 11.96 -6.17 1.31
N HIS A 101 11.68 -5.06 2.03
CA HIS A 101 11.91 -5.00 3.47
C HIS A 101 10.90 -5.83 4.27
N GLN A 102 9.62 -5.85 3.87
CA GLN A 102 8.61 -6.73 4.46
C GLN A 102 8.95 -8.22 4.29
N GLN A 103 9.47 -8.64 3.12
CA GLN A 103 9.95 -10.01 2.93
C GLN A 103 11.04 -10.38 3.93
N LYS A 104 11.98 -9.47 4.19
CA LYS A 104 13.05 -9.68 5.19
C LYS A 104 12.47 -9.79 6.60
N VAL A 105 11.53 -8.93 6.98
CA VAL A 105 10.81 -9.03 8.27
C VAL A 105 10.15 -10.41 8.40
N LEU A 106 9.31 -10.80 7.44
CA LEU A 106 8.59 -12.08 7.46
C LEU A 106 9.54 -13.29 7.57
N ARG A 107 10.63 -13.27 6.79
CA ARG A 107 11.65 -14.32 6.81
C ARG A 107 12.32 -14.43 8.18
N LEU A 108 12.73 -13.33 8.77
CA LEU A 108 13.40 -13.32 10.08
C LEU A 108 12.48 -13.84 11.20
N TYR A 109 11.20 -13.49 11.16
CA TYR A 109 10.20 -14.06 12.09
C TYR A 109 10.04 -15.56 11.87
N ALA A 110 9.98 -16.03 10.61
CA ALA A 110 9.93 -17.45 10.26
C ALA A 110 11.14 -18.24 10.76
N GLU A 111 12.35 -17.72 10.54
CA GLU A 111 13.59 -18.37 10.99
C GLU A 111 13.69 -18.44 12.51
N SER A 112 13.35 -17.35 13.22
CA SER A 112 13.30 -17.34 14.70
C SER A 112 12.27 -18.34 15.24
N ALA A 113 11.11 -18.45 14.60
CA ALA A 113 10.08 -19.42 15.00
C ALA A 113 10.53 -20.87 14.79
N ALA A 114 11.18 -21.16 13.66
CA ALA A 114 11.62 -22.51 13.33
C ALA A 114 12.81 -22.98 14.18
N ARG A 115 13.74 -22.08 14.50
CA ARG A 115 14.98 -22.42 15.24
C ARG A 115 14.88 -22.21 16.75
N GLY A 116 13.80 -21.58 17.24
CA GLY A 116 13.70 -21.17 18.64
C GLY A 116 14.72 -20.11 19.05
N THR A 117 15.35 -19.43 18.09
CA THR A 117 16.38 -18.42 18.37
C THR A 117 15.76 -17.03 18.57
N PRO A 118 16.39 -16.15 19.37
CA PRO A 118 15.96 -14.75 19.48
C PRO A 118 15.92 -14.04 18.12
N LEU A 119 15.07 -13.02 18.00
CA LEU A 119 15.01 -12.18 16.79
C LEU A 119 16.33 -11.39 16.66
N PRO A 120 16.94 -11.33 15.47
CA PRO A 120 18.21 -10.65 15.28
C PRO A 120 18.04 -9.12 15.29
N ALA A 121 19.06 -8.40 15.75
CA ALA A 121 19.03 -6.94 15.87
C ALA A 121 18.73 -6.21 14.53
N VAL A 122 19.17 -6.78 13.40
CA VAL A 122 18.94 -6.24 12.04
C VAL A 122 17.45 -6.14 11.69
N LEU A 123 16.57 -6.90 12.35
CA LEU A 123 15.13 -6.81 12.17
C LEU A 123 14.62 -5.38 12.37
N THR A 124 15.13 -4.69 13.39
CA THR A 124 14.70 -3.33 13.76
C THR A 124 14.94 -2.32 12.64
N LEU A 125 16.01 -2.50 11.84
CA LEU A 125 16.28 -1.68 10.66
C LEU A 125 15.18 -1.86 9.62
N HIS A 126 14.83 -3.11 9.30
CA HIS A 126 13.79 -3.39 8.31
C HIS A 126 12.41 -2.89 8.77
N GLU A 127 12.06 -3.07 10.04
CA GLU A 127 10.81 -2.55 10.61
C GLU A 127 10.73 -1.02 10.54
N ARG A 128 11.84 -0.30 10.80
CA ARG A 128 11.91 1.15 10.67
C ARG A 128 11.73 1.62 9.23
N VAL A 129 12.43 0.99 8.27
CA VAL A 129 12.30 1.32 6.84
C VAL A 129 10.88 1.08 6.37
N VAL A 130 10.29 -0.07 6.71
CA VAL A 130 8.89 -0.37 6.41
C VAL A 130 7.98 0.71 7.00
N SER A 131 8.12 1.01 8.29
CA SER A 131 7.25 2.00 8.96
C SER A 131 7.39 3.39 8.34
N ALA A 132 8.59 3.82 7.96
CA ALA A 132 8.79 5.10 7.31
C ALA A 132 8.15 5.12 5.91
N ALA A 133 8.44 4.09 5.10
CA ALA A 133 7.92 3.98 3.74
C ALA A 133 6.39 3.86 3.70
N THR A 134 5.75 3.10 4.59
CA THR A 134 4.28 3.04 4.67
C THR A 134 3.67 4.35 5.11
N ARG A 135 4.34 5.14 5.97
CA ARG A 135 3.85 6.48 6.37
C ARG A 135 3.96 7.49 5.25
N VAL A 136 5.03 7.45 4.44
CA VAL A 136 5.14 8.27 3.23
C VAL A 136 3.95 8.01 2.32
N ASN A 137 3.66 6.74 2.00
CA ASN A 137 2.47 6.42 1.19
C ASN A 137 1.18 6.88 1.85
N PHE A 138 1.04 6.70 3.17
CA PHE A 138 -0.15 7.12 3.90
C PHE A 138 -0.37 8.63 3.84
N TYR A 139 0.67 9.46 3.97
CA TYR A 139 0.49 10.90 3.83
C TYR A 139 0.25 11.32 2.39
N LEU A 140 0.89 10.67 1.41
CA LEU A 140 0.69 10.95 0.00
C LEU A 140 -0.68 10.50 -0.53
N SER A 141 -1.35 9.56 0.12
CA SER A 141 -2.69 9.15 -0.30
C SER A 141 -3.74 10.26 -0.14
N PHE A 142 -3.58 11.16 0.83
CA PHE A 142 -4.49 12.29 1.03
C PHE A 142 -4.52 13.24 -0.18
N PRO A 143 -3.39 13.85 -0.61
CA PRO A 143 -3.38 14.68 -1.80
C PRO A 143 -3.72 13.86 -3.05
N THR A 144 -3.28 12.60 -3.15
CA THR A 144 -3.66 11.73 -4.28
C THR A 144 -5.17 11.62 -4.44
N LEU A 145 -5.89 11.29 -3.37
CA LEU A 145 -7.36 11.17 -3.39
C LEU A 145 -8.02 12.52 -3.67
N LEU A 146 -7.51 13.60 -3.08
CA LEU A 146 -8.00 14.96 -3.32
C LEU A 146 -7.91 15.32 -4.81
N PHE A 147 -6.73 15.22 -5.41
CA PHE A 147 -6.49 15.57 -6.81
C PHE A 147 -7.26 14.66 -7.79
N MET A 148 -7.35 13.37 -7.49
CA MET A 148 -8.18 12.45 -8.27
C MET A 148 -9.66 12.83 -8.21
N GLY A 149 -10.19 13.19 -7.03
CA GLY A 149 -11.56 13.68 -6.88
C GLY A 149 -11.79 15.00 -7.62
N MET A 150 -10.87 15.96 -7.47
CA MET A 150 -10.96 17.26 -8.15
C MET A 150 -10.98 17.12 -9.68
N SER A 151 -10.26 16.14 -10.25
CA SER A 151 -10.22 15.95 -11.70
C SER A 151 -11.59 15.76 -12.36
N ALA A 152 -12.58 15.24 -11.63
CA ALA A 152 -13.94 15.02 -12.11
C ALA A 152 -14.87 16.23 -11.89
N HIS A 153 -14.60 17.05 -10.88
CA HIS A 153 -15.50 18.13 -10.46
C HIS A 153 -14.99 19.53 -10.86
N PHE A 154 -13.68 19.68 -11.03
CA PHE A 154 -13.02 20.93 -11.35
C PHE A 154 -11.89 20.76 -12.38
N PRO A 155 -12.19 20.24 -13.59
CA PRO A 155 -11.18 19.90 -14.60
C PRO A 155 -10.43 21.12 -15.19
N GLN A 156 -10.89 22.34 -14.93
CA GLN A 156 -10.29 23.60 -15.39
C GLN A 156 -9.14 24.13 -14.52
N PHE A 157 -8.98 23.61 -13.30
CA PHE A 157 -7.78 23.86 -12.48
C PHE A 157 -6.75 22.76 -12.70
#